data_AF-J9BC30-F1
#
_entry.id   AF-J9BC30-F1
#
_cell.length_a   1.000
_cell.length_b   1.000
_cell.length_c   1.000
_cell.angle_alpha   90.00
_cell.angle_beta   90.00
_cell.angle_gamma   90.00
#
_symmetry.space_group_name_H-M   'P 1'
#
loop_
_entity.id
_entity.type
_entity.pdbx_description
1 polymer ?
#
loop_
_entity_poly.entity_id
_entity_poly.type
_entity_poly.pdbx_seq_one_letter_code
_entity_poly.pdbx_strand_id
1 'polypeptide(L)'
;MSKFSNAENIHEELSGKLHGSGKTWVVLIAGSNGWYNYRHQSDICHAYHVVRSHGVPKENIITMMYDDIAYNKKNPYPGKIYNVPGGKDVYAGVKIDYSGIYVTSENFLAVLSGNKTAVKGGSSKVVESTHYDHIFVYFTDHGGVGVVCFPDSMLTVKDLNDVLKRMHKLKKFGRLVFYMEACESGSMFAKVLPKNIDVYAVTAANSHESSWGCYCDNKMKLPCLGDCFSINWIVNSEKEDLSRETLASQFEIVKQKQTRVM
;
A
#
# COMPACT_ATOMS: atom_id res chain seq x y z
N MET A 1 39.17 -19.89 -22.89
CA MET A 1 37.86 -19.26 -22.63
C MET A 1 37.88 -18.69 -21.22
N SER A 2 38.08 -17.38 -21.01
CA SER A 2 37.78 -16.71 -19.72
C SER A 2 37.92 -15.18 -19.72
N LYS A 3 37.95 -14.50 -20.89
CA LYS A 3 38.07 -13.02 -20.91
C LYS A 3 36.72 -12.27 -20.76
N PHE A 4 35.59 -12.97 -20.79
CA PHE A 4 34.25 -12.35 -20.76
C PHE A 4 33.63 -12.22 -19.36
N SER A 5 34.01 -13.05 -18.38
CA SER A 5 33.40 -13.01 -17.04
C SER A 5 33.84 -11.80 -16.20
N ASN A 6 35.02 -11.25 -16.47
CA ASN A 6 35.53 -10.10 -15.73
C ASN A 6 34.83 -8.80 -16.14
N ALA A 7 34.43 -8.66 -17.41
CA ALA A 7 33.79 -7.44 -17.90
C ALA A 7 32.35 -7.30 -17.39
N GLU A 8 31.61 -8.41 -17.26
CA GLU A 8 30.26 -8.43 -16.68
C GLU A 8 30.28 -8.07 -15.19
N ASN A 9 31.20 -8.66 -14.42
CA ASN A 9 31.37 -8.34 -13.00
C ASN A 9 31.79 -6.88 -12.77
N ILE A 10 32.68 -6.34 -13.61
CA ILE A 10 33.10 -4.94 -13.53
C ILE A 10 31.93 -4.00 -13.93
N HIS A 11 31.10 -4.38 -14.90
CA HIS A 11 29.89 -3.62 -15.24
C HIS A 11 28.86 -3.65 -14.11
N GLU A 12 28.68 -4.78 -13.44
CA GLU A 12 27.76 -4.92 -12.31
C GLU A 12 28.25 -4.11 -11.09
N GLU A 13 29.54 -4.19 -10.74
CA GLU A 13 30.16 -3.36 -9.70
C GLU A 13 30.14 -1.87 -10.02
N LEU A 14 30.44 -1.47 -11.26
CA LEU A 14 30.40 -0.06 -11.67
C LEU A 14 28.96 0.45 -11.70
N SER A 15 27.99 -0.36 -12.11
CA SER A 15 26.57 -0.01 -12.07
C SER A 15 26.04 0.10 -10.63
N GLY A 16 26.51 -0.76 -9.72
CA GLY A 16 26.19 -0.70 -8.29
C GLY A 16 26.88 0.43 -7.54
N LYS A 17 28.01 0.96 -8.06
CA LYS A 17 28.67 2.16 -7.53
C LYS A 17 28.12 3.47 -8.12
N LEU A 18 27.56 3.44 -9.33
CA LEU A 18 26.95 4.61 -9.99
C LEU A 18 25.50 4.84 -9.55
N HIS A 19 24.77 3.78 -9.20
CA HIS A 19 23.50 3.90 -8.49
C HIS A 19 23.79 4.09 -7.00
N GLY A 20 23.48 5.28 -6.44
CA GLY A 20 23.34 5.42 -4.99
C GLY A 20 22.40 4.34 -4.43
N SER A 21 22.41 4.12 -3.10
CA SER A 21 21.53 3.16 -2.42
C SER A 21 20.12 3.17 -3.05
N GLY A 22 19.64 1.99 -3.47
CA GLY A 22 18.38 1.84 -4.20
C GLY A 22 17.22 2.63 -3.60
N LYS A 23 16.34 3.17 -4.45
CA LYS A 23 15.22 4.00 -4.02
C LYS A 23 14.12 3.12 -3.42
N THR A 24 13.40 3.67 -2.45
CA THR A 24 12.11 3.12 -2.01
C THR A 24 10.98 3.82 -2.75
N TRP A 25 10.13 3.05 -3.40
CA TRP A 25 8.86 3.46 -3.99
C TRP A 25 7.70 2.99 -3.13
N VAL A 26 6.64 3.80 -3.04
CA VAL A 26 5.46 3.49 -2.26
C VAL A 26 4.21 3.69 -3.10
N VAL A 27 3.30 2.72 -3.08
CA VAL A 27 1.96 2.84 -3.66
C VAL A 27 0.92 2.66 -2.56
N LEU A 28 0.09 3.68 -2.33
CA LEU A 28 -0.93 3.74 -1.29
C LEU A 28 -2.32 3.77 -1.94
N ILE A 29 -3.22 2.83 -1.62
CA ILE A 29 -4.50 2.67 -2.31
C ILE A 29 -5.65 2.46 -1.32
N ALA A 30 -6.64 3.37 -1.36
CA ALA A 30 -7.96 3.14 -0.77
C ALA A 30 -8.91 2.70 -1.88
N GLY A 31 -9.40 1.46 -1.82
CA GLY A 31 -10.23 0.85 -2.87
C GLY A 31 -11.70 1.28 -2.86
N SER A 32 -12.15 2.08 -1.89
CA SER A 32 -13.55 2.52 -1.83
C SER A 32 -13.74 4.02 -1.67
N ASN A 33 -15.00 4.39 -1.88
CA ASN A 33 -15.57 5.71 -1.71
C ASN A 33 -16.77 5.65 -0.76
N GLY A 34 -17.36 6.82 -0.50
CA GLY A 34 -18.56 6.96 0.29
C GLY A 34 -18.28 7.13 1.77
N TRP A 35 -19.13 7.93 2.42
CA TRP A 35 -18.93 8.38 3.80
C TRP A 35 -18.66 7.24 4.79
N TYR A 36 -19.36 6.11 4.68
CA TYR A 36 -19.21 5.00 5.63
C TYR A 36 -17.93 4.17 5.43
N ASN A 37 -17.20 4.41 4.34
CA ASN A 37 -15.87 3.88 4.08
C ASN A 37 -14.75 4.86 4.44
N TYR A 38 -15.05 5.82 5.32
CA TYR A 38 -14.11 6.80 5.88
C TYR A 38 -12.73 6.19 6.22
N ARG A 39 -12.75 5.06 6.94
CA ARG A 39 -11.58 4.34 7.44
C ARG A 39 -10.52 4.07 6.39
N HIS A 40 -10.89 3.58 5.20
CA HIS A 40 -9.91 3.22 4.17
C HIS A 40 -9.12 4.43 3.66
N GLN A 41 -9.80 5.57 3.41
CA GLN A 41 -9.09 6.79 2.99
C GLN A 41 -8.29 7.42 4.15
N SER A 42 -8.78 7.32 5.38
CA SER A 42 -8.05 7.79 6.55
C SER A 42 -6.78 6.98 6.85
N ASP A 43 -6.82 5.66 6.61
CA ASP A 43 -5.66 4.78 6.73
C ASP A 43 -4.58 5.18 5.71
N ILE A 44 -4.96 5.43 4.46
CA ILE A 44 -4.05 5.91 3.40
C ILE A 44 -3.44 7.25 3.75
N CYS A 45 -4.25 8.19 4.25
CA CYS A 45 -3.79 9.49 4.71
C CYS A 45 -2.74 9.35 5.83
N HIS A 46 -2.99 8.50 6.81
CA HIS A 46 -2.05 8.27 7.91
C HIS A 46 -0.77 7.56 7.44
N ALA A 47 -0.91 6.51 6.62
CA ALA A 47 0.22 5.80 6.02
C ALA A 47 1.11 6.74 5.19
N TYR A 48 0.53 7.68 4.43
CA TYR A 48 1.27 8.70 3.69
C TYR A 48 2.21 9.49 4.61
N HIS A 49 1.71 9.95 5.76
CA HIS A 49 2.53 10.70 6.71
C HIS A 49 3.62 9.85 7.35
N VAL A 50 3.35 8.58 7.66
CA VAL A 50 4.34 7.65 8.23
C VAL A 50 5.46 7.36 7.24
N VAL A 51 5.16 7.03 5.98
CA VAL A 51 6.23 6.79 4.99
C VAL A 51 7.04 8.07 4.71
N ARG A 52 6.40 9.25 4.78
CA ARG A 52 7.06 10.54 4.66
C ARG A 52 7.99 10.84 5.84
N SER A 53 7.58 10.52 7.07
CA SER A 53 8.44 10.74 8.26
C SER A 53 9.66 9.83 8.26
N HIS A 54 9.57 8.67 7.61
CA HIS A 54 10.68 7.74 7.40
C HIS A 54 11.52 8.03 6.14
N GLY A 55 11.41 9.24 5.59
CA GLY A 55 12.32 9.74 4.56
C GLY A 55 11.97 9.37 3.12
N VAL A 56 10.83 8.71 2.85
CA VAL A 56 10.41 8.45 1.47
C VAL A 56 10.03 9.78 0.80
N PRO A 57 10.68 10.16 -0.33
CA PRO A 57 10.43 11.43 -1.00
C PRO A 57 9.05 11.43 -1.69
N LYS A 58 8.42 12.60 -1.87
CA LYS A 58 7.00 12.70 -2.33
C LYS A 58 6.83 12.18 -3.74
N GLU A 59 7.85 12.36 -4.56
CA GLU A 59 7.96 11.89 -5.93
C GLU A 59 7.96 10.37 -6.04
N ASN A 60 8.37 9.66 -4.98
CA ASN A 60 8.37 8.20 -4.93
C ASN A 60 7.12 7.60 -4.28
N ILE A 61 6.17 8.44 -3.86
CA ILE A 61 4.89 8.00 -3.28
C ILE A 61 3.81 8.28 -4.32
N ILE A 62 3.05 7.23 -4.65
CA ILE A 62 1.86 7.31 -5.50
C ILE A 62 0.64 7.03 -4.62
N THR A 63 -0.25 8.00 -4.48
CA THR A 63 -1.47 7.87 -3.66
C THR A 63 -2.71 7.80 -4.53
N MET A 64 -3.51 6.75 -4.34
CA MET A 64 -4.80 6.54 -4.99
C MET A 64 -5.90 6.51 -3.91
N MET A 65 -6.76 7.52 -3.89
CA MET A 65 -7.92 7.54 -2.97
C MET A 65 -9.02 8.42 -3.54
N TYR A 66 -10.29 8.05 -3.32
CA TYR A 66 -11.41 8.66 -4.03
C TYR A 66 -11.59 10.16 -3.72
N ASP A 67 -11.18 10.61 -2.52
CA ASP A 67 -11.16 12.01 -2.08
C ASP A 67 -12.54 12.63 -1.84
N ASP A 68 -13.49 11.83 -1.33
CA ASP A 68 -14.87 12.25 -1.04
C ASP A 68 -15.21 12.31 0.46
N ILE A 69 -14.18 12.27 1.33
CA ILE A 69 -14.33 12.23 2.79
C ILE A 69 -14.11 13.61 3.43
N ALA A 70 -13.00 14.29 3.13
CA ALA A 70 -12.62 15.53 3.82
C ALA A 70 -13.69 16.63 3.71
N TYR A 71 -14.31 16.76 2.54
CA TYR A 71 -15.37 17.74 2.28
C TYR A 71 -16.76 17.09 2.10
N ASN A 72 -16.94 15.87 2.59
CA ASN A 72 -18.26 15.23 2.58
C ASN A 72 -19.27 16.10 3.36
N LYS A 73 -20.51 16.22 2.88
CA LYS A 73 -21.57 16.97 3.57
C LYS A 73 -21.88 16.43 4.98
N LYS A 74 -21.57 15.15 5.23
CA LYS A 74 -21.73 14.51 6.55
C LYS A 74 -20.53 14.74 7.47
N ASN A 75 -19.42 15.31 6.99
CA ASN A 75 -18.23 15.54 7.80
C ASN A 75 -18.41 16.77 8.71
N PRO A 76 -18.50 16.62 10.04
CA PRO A 76 -18.59 17.75 10.96
C PRO A 76 -17.27 18.56 11.06
N TYR A 77 -16.18 18.06 10.47
CA TYR A 77 -14.88 18.74 10.41
C TYR A 77 -14.43 18.93 8.94
N PRO A 78 -15.02 19.89 8.20
CA PRO A 78 -14.70 20.10 6.79
C PRO A 78 -13.19 20.29 6.56
N GLY A 79 -12.65 19.60 5.57
CA GLY A 79 -11.24 19.63 5.20
C GLY A 79 -10.32 18.81 6.10
N LYS A 80 -10.85 17.98 7.02
CA LYS A 80 -10.05 17.15 7.93
C LYS A 80 -10.44 15.68 7.89
N ILE A 81 -9.46 14.81 8.07
CA ILE A 81 -9.63 13.37 8.25
C ILE A 81 -8.84 12.91 9.48
N TYR A 82 -9.38 11.99 10.28
CA TYR A 82 -8.78 11.50 11.52
C TYR A 82 -8.69 9.98 11.49
N ASN A 83 -7.52 9.41 11.77
CA ASN A 83 -7.34 7.96 11.75
C ASN A 83 -7.32 7.31 13.15
N VAL A 84 -7.16 8.11 14.20
CA VAL A 84 -7.19 7.65 15.60
C VAL A 84 -8.03 8.59 16.48
N PRO A 85 -8.68 8.10 17.56
CA PRO A 85 -9.46 8.94 18.45
C PRO A 85 -8.62 10.05 19.10
N GLY A 86 -9.05 11.30 18.97
CA GLY A 86 -8.30 12.45 19.49
C GLY A 86 -6.97 12.72 18.76
N GLY A 87 -6.74 12.05 17.62
CA GLY A 87 -5.55 12.26 16.79
C GLY A 87 -5.53 13.60 16.07
N LYS A 88 -4.40 13.87 15.42
CA LYS A 88 -4.25 15.00 14.49
C LYS A 88 -5.01 14.73 13.19
N ASP A 89 -5.27 15.80 12.45
CA ASP A 89 -5.71 15.69 11.06
C ASP A 89 -4.61 15.00 10.23
N VAL A 90 -4.99 13.96 9.49
CA VAL A 90 -4.12 13.20 8.60
C VAL A 90 -4.35 13.53 7.12
N TYR A 91 -5.33 14.38 6.78
CA TYR A 91 -5.59 14.76 5.39
C TYR A 91 -4.65 15.85 4.88
N ALA A 92 -4.37 16.85 5.73
CA ALA A 92 -3.58 18.01 5.34
C ALA A 92 -2.19 17.62 4.83
N GLY A 93 -1.91 17.96 3.57
CA GLY A 93 -0.59 17.78 2.95
C GLY A 93 -0.40 16.45 2.21
N VAL A 94 -1.38 15.54 2.25
CA VAL A 94 -1.39 14.35 1.39
C VAL A 94 -1.37 14.76 -0.08
N LYS A 95 -0.54 14.09 -0.88
CA LYS A 95 -0.51 14.26 -2.34
C LYS A 95 -1.25 13.11 -2.99
N ILE A 96 -2.41 13.42 -3.57
CA ILE A 96 -3.29 12.47 -4.24
C ILE A 96 -2.97 12.50 -5.73
N ASP A 97 -2.51 11.37 -6.26
CA ASP A 97 -2.12 11.22 -7.67
C ASP A 97 -3.32 10.78 -8.52
N TYR A 98 -4.17 9.93 -7.95
CA TYR A 98 -5.39 9.43 -8.60
C TYR A 98 -6.57 9.58 -7.64
N SER A 99 -7.55 10.39 -8.02
CA SER A 99 -8.78 10.63 -7.26
C SER A 99 -10.04 10.35 -8.05
N GLY A 100 -11.16 10.21 -7.35
CA GLY A 100 -12.47 9.92 -7.92
C GLY A 100 -12.44 8.73 -8.88
N ILE A 101 -12.94 8.97 -10.09
CA ILE A 101 -13.06 7.96 -11.16
C ILE A 101 -11.72 7.38 -11.64
N TYR A 102 -10.58 7.95 -11.24
CA TYR A 102 -9.26 7.43 -11.61
C TYR A 102 -8.72 6.39 -10.63
N VAL A 103 -9.42 6.14 -9.53
CA VAL A 103 -9.13 5.04 -8.60
C VAL A 103 -9.74 3.76 -9.18
N THR A 104 -9.02 3.11 -10.09
CA THR A 104 -9.46 1.85 -10.72
C THR A 104 -8.38 0.78 -10.61
N SER A 105 -8.79 -0.50 -10.69
CA SER A 105 -7.86 -1.63 -10.69
C SER A 105 -6.87 -1.58 -11.86
N GLU A 106 -7.30 -1.12 -13.04
CA GLU A 106 -6.43 -0.98 -14.21
C GLU A 106 -5.36 0.10 -14.00
N ASN A 107 -5.75 1.26 -13.48
CA ASN A 107 -4.80 2.31 -13.13
C ASN A 107 -3.83 1.84 -12.05
N PHE A 108 -4.31 1.13 -11.04
CA PHE A 108 -3.45 0.57 -10.01
C PHE A 108 -2.41 -0.39 -10.59
N LEU A 109 -2.80 -1.34 -11.43
CA LEU A 109 -1.87 -2.28 -12.06
C LEU A 109 -0.90 -1.58 -13.03
N ALA A 110 -1.34 -0.54 -13.74
CA ALA A 110 -0.49 0.27 -14.60
C ALA A 110 0.54 1.08 -13.79
N VAL A 111 0.10 1.70 -12.69
CA VAL A 111 0.96 2.43 -11.73
C VAL A 111 2.01 1.49 -11.15
N LEU A 112 1.59 0.35 -10.62
CA LEU A 112 2.47 -0.61 -9.96
C LEU A 112 3.54 -1.16 -10.92
N SER A 113 3.15 -1.43 -12.17
CA SER A 113 4.06 -1.98 -13.18
C SER A 113 4.92 -0.92 -13.92
N GLY A 114 4.73 0.37 -13.60
CA GLY A 114 5.46 1.46 -14.25
C GLY A 114 5.00 1.74 -15.69
N ASN A 115 3.78 1.39 -16.05
CA ASN A 115 3.26 1.51 -17.42
C ASN A 115 2.53 2.85 -17.64
N LYS A 116 3.28 3.91 -17.94
CA LYS A 116 2.76 5.26 -18.17
C LYS A 116 1.70 5.34 -19.27
N THR A 117 1.80 4.53 -20.33
CA THR A 117 0.87 4.60 -21.47
C THR A 117 -0.45 3.87 -21.19
N ALA A 118 -0.50 3.01 -20.19
CA ALA A 118 -1.73 2.32 -19.77
C ALA A 118 -2.54 3.08 -18.72
N VAL A 119 -1.93 4.06 -18.05
CA VAL A 119 -2.62 4.94 -17.10
C VAL A 119 -3.63 5.82 -17.82
N LYS A 120 -4.79 6.03 -17.19
CA LYS A 120 -5.84 6.94 -17.64
C LYS A 120 -6.07 8.02 -16.59
N GLY A 121 -5.83 9.28 -16.97
CA GLY A 121 -6.03 10.44 -16.09
C GLY A 121 -5.12 10.45 -14.87
N GLY A 122 -5.55 11.15 -13.81
CA GLY A 122 -4.72 11.42 -12.64
C GLY A 122 -3.46 12.24 -12.96
N SER A 123 -2.44 12.12 -12.10
CA SER A 123 -1.16 12.83 -12.27
C SER A 123 -0.23 12.21 -13.31
N SER A 124 -0.61 11.07 -13.91
CA SER A 124 0.26 10.22 -14.75
C SER A 124 1.49 9.63 -14.04
N LYS A 125 1.61 9.78 -12.72
CA LYS A 125 2.74 9.27 -11.94
C LYS A 125 2.62 7.75 -11.77
N VAL A 126 3.69 7.02 -12.13
CA VAL A 126 3.79 5.57 -11.95
C VAL A 126 5.05 5.22 -11.18
N VAL A 127 5.18 3.96 -10.77
CA VAL A 127 6.42 3.45 -10.17
C VAL A 127 7.49 3.31 -11.25
N GLU A 128 8.53 4.14 -11.21
CA GLU A 128 9.65 4.11 -12.15
C GLU A 128 10.88 3.42 -11.55
N SER A 129 10.67 2.19 -11.09
CA SER A 129 11.68 1.39 -10.38
C SER A 129 12.48 0.44 -11.29
N THR A 130 13.64 0.05 -10.77
CA THR A 130 14.60 -0.90 -11.34
C THR A 130 14.89 -2.03 -10.34
N HIS A 131 15.73 -3.01 -10.70
CA HIS A 131 16.10 -4.10 -9.79
C HIS A 131 16.94 -3.66 -8.58
N TYR A 132 17.44 -2.43 -8.56
CA TYR A 132 18.09 -1.86 -7.38
C TYR A 132 17.09 -1.31 -6.36
N ASP A 133 15.87 -1.00 -6.78
CA ASP A 133 14.88 -0.30 -5.98
C ASP A 133 14.00 -1.25 -5.18
N HIS A 134 13.34 -0.74 -4.13
CA HIS A 134 12.38 -1.48 -3.32
C HIS A 134 11.00 -0.86 -3.46
N ILE A 135 9.96 -1.70 -3.41
CA ILE A 135 8.57 -1.24 -3.53
C ILE A 135 7.80 -1.65 -2.28
N PHE A 136 7.11 -0.70 -1.65
CA PHE A 136 6.09 -0.97 -0.64
C PHE A 136 4.71 -0.64 -1.22
N VAL A 137 3.80 -1.61 -1.17
CA VAL A 137 2.40 -1.42 -1.56
C VAL A 137 1.54 -1.57 -0.31
N TYR A 138 0.64 -0.61 -0.10
CA TYR A 138 -0.39 -0.71 0.91
C TYR A 138 -1.77 -0.47 0.29
N PHE A 139 -2.61 -1.50 0.39
CA PHE A 139 -3.99 -1.49 -0.07
C PHE A 139 -4.94 -1.63 1.12
N THR A 140 -6.00 -0.85 1.17
CA THR A 140 -7.07 -0.94 2.17
C THR A 140 -8.43 -0.76 1.52
N ASP A 141 -9.28 -1.78 1.62
CA ASP A 141 -10.68 -1.74 1.22
C ASP A 141 -11.48 -2.98 1.69
N HIS A 142 -12.68 -3.15 1.14
CA HIS A 142 -13.42 -4.41 1.09
C HIS A 142 -12.74 -5.46 0.21
N GLY A 143 -12.97 -6.72 0.56
CA GLY A 143 -12.55 -7.87 -0.21
C GLY A 143 -13.54 -9.02 -0.11
N GLY A 144 -13.22 -10.05 -0.87
CA GLY A 144 -13.86 -11.35 -0.83
C GLY A 144 -12.89 -12.42 -1.32
N VAL A 145 -13.35 -13.66 -1.43
CA VAL A 145 -12.49 -14.77 -1.84
C VAL A 145 -11.96 -14.53 -3.26
N GLY A 146 -10.65 -14.28 -3.37
CA GLY A 146 -9.93 -14.10 -4.63
C GLY A 146 -10.14 -12.75 -5.30
N VAL A 147 -10.69 -11.76 -4.59
CA VAL A 147 -10.98 -10.43 -5.16
C VAL A 147 -10.89 -9.32 -4.10
N VAL A 148 -10.44 -8.14 -4.51
CA VAL A 148 -10.58 -6.89 -3.74
C VAL A 148 -11.28 -5.83 -4.57
N CYS A 149 -11.98 -4.92 -3.90
CA CYS A 149 -12.82 -3.93 -4.55
C CYS A 149 -12.03 -2.68 -4.98
N PHE A 150 -12.53 -2.06 -6.03
CA PHE A 150 -12.32 -0.66 -6.39
C PHE A 150 -13.71 0.01 -6.44
N PRO A 151 -13.83 1.34 -6.49
CA PRO A 151 -15.14 2.01 -6.43
C PRO A 151 -16.10 1.55 -7.55
N ASP A 152 -15.57 1.39 -8.76
CA ASP A 152 -16.33 1.01 -9.96
C ASP A 152 -15.74 -0.24 -10.67
N SER A 153 -14.77 -0.92 -10.05
CA SER A 153 -14.17 -2.13 -10.62
C SER A 153 -13.72 -3.10 -9.53
N MET A 154 -13.12 -4.22 -9.91
CA MET A 154 -12.54 -5.19 -8.98
C MET A 154 -11.14 -5.58 -9.46
N LEU A 155 -10.30 -5.98 -8.51
CA LEU A 155 -9.01 -6.58 -8.79
C LEU A 155 -9.03 -8.04 -8.40
N THR A 156 -8.82 -8.93 -9.37
CA THR A 156 -8.79 -10.37 -9.11
C THR A 156 -7.41 -10.81 -8.62
N VAL A 157 -7.40 -11.90 -7.84
CA VAL A 157 -6.18 -12.59 -7.41
C VAL A 157 -5.28 -12.93 -8.59
N LYS A 158 -5.86 -13.30 -9.74
CA LYS A 158 -5.12 -13.65 -10.94
C LYS A 158 -4.40 -12.43 -11.52
N ASP A 159 -5.10 -11.32 -11.70
CA ASP A 159 -4.54 -10.12 -12.35
C ASP A 159 -3.41 -9.52 -11.52
N LEU A 160 -3.59 -9.44 -10.19
CA LEU A 160 -2.56 -8.99 -9.27
C LEU A 160 -1.30 -9.86 -9.36
N ASN A 161 -1.46 -11.18 -9.20
CA ASN A 161 -0.31 -12.09 -9.20
C ASN A 161 0.38 -12.19 -10.56
N ASP A 162 -0.35 -12.05 -11.67
CA ASP A 162 0.25 -12.03 -13.00
C ASP A 162 1.08 -10.76 -13.23
N VAL A 163 0.66 -9.61 -12.69
CA VAL A 163 1.48 -8.38 -12.71
C VAL A 163 2.73 -8.53 -11.84
N LEU A 164 2.62 -9.06 -10.61
CA LEU A 164 3.78 -9.28 -9.73
C LEU A 164 4.81 -10.21 -10.37
N LYS A 165 4.38 -11.34 -10.95
CA LYS A 165 5.26 -12.26 -11.68
C LYS A 165 5.95 -11.58 -12.87
N ARG A 166 5.20 -10.77 -13.63
CA ARG A 166 5.73 -10.04 -14.78
C ARG A 166 6.77 -9.00 -14.34
N MET A 167 6.49 -8.25 -13.29
CA MET A 167 7.42 -7.26 -12.73
C MET A 167 8.72 -7.90 -12.27
N HIS A 168 8.65 -9.04 -11.57
CA HIS A 168 9.83 -9.81 -11.20
C HIS A 168 10.63 -10.28 -12.42
N LYS A 169 9.95 -10.89 -13.42
CA LYS A 169 10.60 -11.32 -14.68
C LYS A 169 11.29 -10.17 -15.41
N LEU A 170 10.70 -8.98 -15.35
CA LEU A 170 11.22 -7.75 -15.97
C LEU A 170 12.17 -6.97 -15.06
N LYS A 171 12.59 -7.55 -13.93
CA LYS A 171 13.57 -6.93 -13.01
C LYS A 171 13.15 -5.52 -12.56
N LYS A 172 11.86 -5.34 -12.26
CA LYS A 172 11.27 -4.04 -11.88
C LYS A 172 11.46 -3.66 -10.41
N PHE A 173 11.94 -4.56 -9.57
CA PHE A 173 12.26 -4.30 -8.17
C PHE A 173 13.32 -5.29 -7.71
N GLY A 174 14.07 -4.91 -6.68
CA GLY A 174 14.93 -5.82 -5.93
C GLY A 174 14.14 -6.60 -4.86
N ARG A 175 13.24 -5.91 -4.14
CA ARG A 175 12.30 -6.51 -3.18
C ARG A 175 10.98 -5.75 -3.16
N LEU A 176 9.87 -6.47 -2.98
CA LEU A 176 8.54 -5.88 -2.86
C LEU A 176 7.85 -6.35 -1.59
N VAL A 177 7.31 -5.42 -0.81
CA VAL A 177 6.44 -5.69 0.34
C VAL A 177 5.02 -5.25 0.01
N PHE A 178 4.04 -6.11 0.29
CA PHE A 178 2.64 -5.84 0.01
C PHE A 178 1.81 -6.02 1.29
N TYR A 179 1.22 -4.94 1.82
CA TYR A 179 0.26 -4.99 2.91
C TYR A 179 -1.15 -4.82 2.35
N MET A 180 -2.06 -5.72 2.73
CA MET A 180 -3.44 -5.72 2.26
C MET A 180 -4.42 -5.82 3.43
N GLU A 181 -5.13 -4.72 3.67
CA GLU A 181 -6.31 -4.66 4.51
C GLU A 181 -7.55 -4.94 3.65
N ALA A 182 -8.19 -6.08 3.90
CA ALA A 182 -9.49 -6.45 3.35
C ALA A 182 -9.98 -7.77 3.97
N CYS A 183 -11.30 -7.98 3.96
CA CYS A 183 -11.91 -9.27 4.22
C CYS A 183 -11.36 -10.32 3.25
N GLU A 184 -11.11 -11.53 3.76
CA GLU A 184 -10.57 -12.68 3.03
C GLU A 184 -9.26 -12.40 2.27
N SER A 185 -8.52 -11.34 2.63
CA SER A 185 -7.31 -10.87 1.93
C SER A 185 -6.23 -11.94 1.78
N GLY A 186 -6.15 -12.91 2.69
CA GLY A 186 -5.28 -14.08 2.57
C GLY A 186 -5.48 -14.85 1.25
N SER A 187 -6.71 -14.85 0.72
CA SER A 187 -7.06 -15.51 -0.55
C SER A 187 -6.40 -14.87 -1.78
N MET A 188 -5.91 -13.63 -1.68
CA MET A 188 -5.22 -12.93 -2.77
C MET A 188 -3.77 -13.41 -2.98
N PHE A 189 -3.22 -14.18 -2.04
CA PHE A 189 -1.82 -14.61 -2.10
C PHE A 189 -1.64 -16.10 -1.75
N ALA A 190 -2.46 -16.65 -0.86
CA ALA A 190 -2.34 -18.03 -0.40
C ALA A 190 -2.39 -19.01 -1.58
N LYS A 191 -1.33 -19.82 -1.73
CA LYS A 191 -1.15 -20.81 -2.81
C LYS A 191 -1.12 -20.23 -4.24
N VAL A 192 -1.15 -18.90 -4.40
CA VAL A 192 -1.08 -18.23 -5.72
C VAL A 192 0.23 -17.47 -5.90
N LEU A 193 0.69 -16.76 -4.86
CA LEU A 193 1.93 -16.00 -4.89
C LEU A 193 3.14 -16.96 -4.89
N PRO A 194 4.00 -16.94 -5.92
CA PRO A 194 5.21 -17.77 -5.92
C PRO A 194 6.18 -17.35 -4.81
N LYS A 195 6.87 -18.32 -4.21
CA LYS A 195 7.81 -18.06 -3.12
C LYS A 195 9.18 -17.52 -3.59
N ASN A 196 9.43 -17.51 -4.89
CA ASN A 196 10.73 -17.24 -5.51
C ASN A 196 10.72 -16.00 -6.42
N ILE A 197 9.93 -14.98 -6.05
CA ILE A 197 9.82 -13.73 -6.82
C ILE A 197 10.08 -12.46 -5.99
N ASP A 198 10.75 -12.59 -4.84
CA ASP A 198 11.13 -11.47 -3.96
C ASP A 198 9.97 -10.57 -3.50
N VAL A 199 8.77 -11.17 -3.37
CA VAL A 199 7.57 -10.52 -2.82
C VAL A 199 7.26 -11.08 -1.43
N TYR A 200 7.10 -10.20 -0.45
CA TYR A 200 6.60 -10.51 0.88
C TYR A 200 5.23 -9.85 1.08
N ALA A 201 4.18 -10.66 1.28
CA ALA A 201 2.82 -10.18 1.46
C ALA A 201 2.32 -10.43 2.89
N VAL A 202 1.65 -9.43 3.46
CA VAL A 202 0.97 -9.51 4.76
C VAL A 202 -0.49 -9.10 4.56
N THR A 203 -1.40 -9.87 5.14
CA THR A 203 -2.85 -9.69 4.99
C THR A 203 -3.50 -9.50 6.35
N ALA A 204 -4.54 -8.66 6.39
CA ALA A 204 -5.31 -8.40 7.61
C ALA A 204 -6.10 -9.63 8.11
N ALA A 205 -6.47 -10.49 7.17
CA ALA A 205 -7.28 -11.68 7.39
C ALA A 205 -6.72 -12.89 6.64
N ASN A 206 -7.04 -14.10 7.12
CA ASN A 206 -6.84 -15.33 6.37
C ASN A 206 -7.85 -15.44 5.19
N SER A 207 -7.81 -16.54 4.43
CA SER A 207 -8.65 -16.69 3.22
C SER A 207 -10.14 -16.97 3.46
N HIS A 208 -10.59 -17.04 4.71
CA HIS A 208 -11.95 -17.44 5.10
C HIS A 208 -12.55 -16.57 6.22
N GLU A 209 -11.88 -15.48 6.60
CA GLU A 209 -12.34 -14.59 7.67
C GLU A 209 -12.40 -13.14 7.18
N SER A 210 -13.29 -12.38 7.80
CA SER A 210 -13.39 -10.95 7.59
C SER A 210 -12.32 -10.19 8.36
N SER A 211 -11.95 -9.02 7.85
CA SER A 211 -11.20 -8.03 8.63
C SER A 211 -12.16 -7.06 9.33
N TRP A 212 -11.62 -6.18 10.17
CA TRP A 212 -12.43 -5.40 11.11
C TRP A 212 -12.07 -3.92 11.09
N GLY A 213 -13.09 -3.08 11.06
CA GLY A 213 -12.96 -1.65 11.34
C GLY A 213 -12.64 -1.40 12.82
N CYS A 214 -11.80 -0.42 13.08
CA CYS A 214 -11.40 0.03 14.41
C CYS A 214 -11.92 1.44 14.71
N TYR A 215 -12.07 1.72 16.01
CA TYR A 215 -12.53 3.04 16.51
C TYR A 215 -13.92 3.46 16.00
N CYS A 216 -14.83 2.50 15.86
CA CYS A 216 -16.20 2.72 15.41
C CYS A 216 -17.04 3.53 16.41
N ASP A 217 -16.84 3.31 17.71
CA ASP A 217 -17.54 4.04 18.79
C ASP A 217 -16.78 5.30 19.24
N ASN A 218 -16.25 6.06 18.29
CA ASN A 218 -15.50 7.27 18.61
C ASN A 218 -16.43 8.41 19.08
N LYS A 219 -15.96 9.22 20.04
CA LYS A 219 -16.71 10.38 20.57
C LYS A 219 -16.97 11.48 19.54
N MET A 220 -16.28 11.44 18.40
CA MET A 220 -16.43 12.41 17.31
C MET A 220 -17.67 12.12 16.45
N LYS A 221 -18.37 10.99 16.68
CA LYS A 221 -19.53 10.53 15.91
C LYS A 221 -19.24 10.41 14.41
N LEU A 222 -17.99 10.15 14.07
CA LEU A 222 -17.56 9.78 12.73
C LEU A 222 -17.79 8.28 12.52
N PRO A 223 -17.83 7.78 11.28
CA PRO A 223 -17.68 6.34 11.01
C PRO A 223 -16.40 5.79 11.67
N CYS A 224 -16.18 4.47 11.61
CA CYS A 224 -14.92 3.88 12.07
C CYS A 224 -13.73 4.67 11.49
N LEU A 225 -12.78 5.03 12.36
CA LEU A 225 -11.69 5.94 12.00
C LEU A 225 -10.54 5.24 11.28
N GLY A 226 -10.48 3.91 11.28
CA GLY A 226 -9.45 3.15 10.59
C GLY A 226 -9.80 1.68 10.62
N ASP A 227 -8.97 0.84 10.01
CA ASP A 227 -9.12 -0.61 10.07
C ASP A 227 -8.09 -1.22 11.03
N CYS A 228 -8.45 -2.27 11.74
CA CYS A 228 -7.68 -2.72 12.90
C CYS A 228 -6.27 -3.19 12.53
N PHE A 229 -6.11 -3.92 11.42
CA PHE A 229 -4.79 -4.31 10.97
C PHE A 229 -3.99 -3.08 10.52
N SER A 230 -4.64 -2.17 9.76
CA SER A 230 -4.06 -0.90 9.34
C SER A 230 -3.51 -0.08 10.51
N ILE A 231 -4.35 0.23 11.50
CA ILE A 231 -3.97 0.99 12.68
C ILE A 231 -2.80 0.33 13.39
N ASN A 232 -2.83 -0.99 13.55
CA ASN A 232 -1.81 -1.72 14.28
C ASN A 232 -0.42 -1.56 13.65
N TRP A 233 -0.29 -1.65 12.33
CA TRP A 233 1.02 -1.49 11.67
C TRP A 233 1.42 -0.02 11.50
N ILE A 234 0.46 0.87 11.21
CA ILE A 234 0.71 2.31 11.00
C ILE A 234 1.20 2.95 12.31
N VAL A 235 0.47 2.76 13.41
CA VAL A 235 0.82 3.35 14.72
C VAL A 235 2.10 2.72 15.29
N ASN A 236 2.37 1.46 14.98
CA ASN A 236 3.66 0.84 15.31
C ASN A 236 4.79 1.53 14.56
N SER A 237 4.64 1.67 13.24
CA SER A 237 5.63 2.32 12.38
C SER A 237 5.81 3.81 12.68
N GLU A 238 4.81 4.51 13.22
CA GLU A 238 4.95 5.92 13.65
C GLU A 238 5.88 6.07 14.87
N LYS A 239 5.98 5.03 15.72
CA LYS A 239 6.69 5.09 17.01
C LYS A 239 8.05 4.41 17.01
N GLU A 240 8.19 3.34 16.22
CA GLU A 240 9.38 2.49 16.23
C GLU A 240 10.48 3.00 15.31
N ASP A 241 11.72 2.61 15.63
CA ASP A 241 12.88 2.79 14.76
C ASP A 241 12.92 1.68 13.72
N LEU A 242 12.50 2.00 12.49
CA LEU A 242 12.45 1.05 11.37
C LEU A 242 13.82 0.59 10.88
N SER A 243 14.93 1.18 11.34
CA SER A 243 16.27 0.63 11.10
C SER A 243 16.58 -0.59 11.97
N ARG A 244 15.77 -0.83 13.02
CA ARG A 244 15.93 -1.91 13.99
C ARG A 244 14.80 -2.92 13.94
N GLU A 245 13.57 -2.46 13.70
CA GLU A 245 12.42 -3.36 13.58
C GLU A 245 12.44 -4.08 12.22
N THR A 246 12.37 -5.42 12.25
CA THR A 246 12.23 -6.23 11.03
C THR A 246 10.76 -6.41 10.66
N LEU A 247 10.48 -6.66 9.38
CA LEU A 247 9.13 -7.02 8.90
C LEU A 247 8.54 -8.20 9.67
N ALA A 248 9.35 -9.20 10.02
CA ALA A 248 8.91 -10.36 10.80
C ALA A 248 8.51 -9.97 12.24
N SER A 249 9.27 -9.07 12.88
CA SER A 249 8.92 -8.56 14.21
C SER A 249 7.61 -7.77 14.16
N GLN A 250 7.46 -6.87 13.19
CA GLN A 250 6.24 -6.10 13.01
C GLN A 250 5.04 -7.01 12.76
N PHE A 251 5.18 -8.03 11.91
CA PHE A 251 4.13 -9.01 11.65
C PHE A 251 3.63 -9.68 12.93
N GLU A 252 4.54 -10.16 13.80
CA GLU A 252 4.14 -10.78 15.06
C GLU A 252 3.46 -9.78 16.02
N ILE A 253 3.95 -8.54 16.10
CA ILE A 253 3.33 -7.48 16.92
C ILE A 253 1.90 -7.20 16.43
N VAL A 254 1.72 -7.02 15.12
CA VAL A 254 0.41 -6.71 14.51
C VAL A 254 -0.55 -7.88 14.71
N LYS A 255 -0.09 -9.11 14.48
CA LYS A 255 -0.88 -10.33 14.67
C LYS A 255 -1.37 -10.50 16.12
N GLN A 256 -0.50 -10.22 17.10
CA GLN A 256 -0.87 -10.28 18.52
C GLN A 256 -1.87 -9.20 18.94
N LYS A 257 -1.82 -8.02 18.31
CA LYS A 257 -2.79 -6.96 18.57
C LYS A 257 -4.14 -7.26 17.92
N GLN A 258 -4.14 -7.90 16.75
CA GLN A 258 -5.37 -8.28 16.04
C GLN A 258 -6.25 -9.25 16.83
N THR A 259 -5.66 -10.22 17.53
CA THR A 259 -6.40 -11.19 18.36
C THR A 259 -7.00 -10.60 19.64
N ARG A 260 -6.62 -9.39 20.03
CA ARG A 260 -7.17 -8.70 21.22
C ARG A 260 -8.36 -7.78 20.90
N VAL A 261 -8.65 -7.58 19.62
CA VAL A 261 -9.74 -6.71 19.14
C VAL A 261 -10.96 -7.51 18.66
N MET A 262 -10.84 -8.85 18.60
CA MET A 262 -11.97 -9.80 18.52
C MET A 262 -12.37 -10.26 19.92
#